data_AF-A0A382VAM9-F1
#
_entry.id   AF-A0A382VAM9-F1
#
_cell.length_a   1.000
_cell.length_b   1.000
_cell.length_c   1.000
_cell.angle_alpha   90.00
_cell.angle_beta   90.00
_cell.angle_gamma   90.00
#
_symmetry.space_group_name_H-M   'P 1'
#
loop_
_entity.id
_entity.type
_entity.pdbx_description
1 polymer ?
#
loop_
_entity_poly.entity_id
_entity_poly.type
_entity_poly.pdbx_seq_one_letter_code
_entity_poly.pdbx_strand_id
1 'polypeptide(L)'
;LLHVVLNGKIGSTFNIGGHNEIQNIEVVNKVCEVLDELSPSKHKGIKHYRELITFVDDRAGHDKRYAIDATKIADELNWIPEETFETGIRKTVKWYLENKDWCERVQDGTYQGQRLGVIKQ
;
A
#
# COMPACT_ATOMS: atom_id res chain seq x y z
N LEU A 1 -7.37 -2.70 15.55
CA LEU A 1 -7.82 -4.10 15.85
C LEU A 1 -8.11 -4.31 17.33
N LEU A 2 -7.19 -3.97 18.25
CA LEU A 2 -7.45 -4.04 19.70
C LEU A 2 -8.72 -3.27 20.13
N HIS A 3 -9.02 -2.13 19.51
CA HIS A 3 -10.23 -1.36 19.81
C HIS A 3 -11.54 -2.15 19.63
N VAL A 4 -11.64 -2.93 18.56
CA VAL A 4 -12.82 -3.79 18.31
C VAL A 4 -12.85 -4.96 19.31
N VAL A 5 -11.69 -5.52 19.65
CA VAL A 5 -11.60 -6.61 20.63
C VAL A 5 -12.08 -6.17 22.02
N LEU A 6 -11.76 -4.94 22.41
CA LEU A 6 -12.08 -4.43 23.75
C LEU A 6 -13.50 -3.87 23.85
N ASN A 7 -13.99 -3.23 22.79
CA ASN A 7 -15.23 -2.44 22.84
C ASN A 7 -16.34 -2.97 21.91
N GLY A 8 -16.02 -3.91 21.03
CA GLY A 8 -16.97 -4.45 20.05
C GLY A 8 -17.99 -5.40 20.68
N LYS A 9 -19.24 -5.31 20.22
CA LYS A 9 -20.30 -6.25 20.62
C LYS A 9 -20.03 -7.65 20.04
N ILE A 10 -20.13 -8.68 20.88
CA ILE A 10 -20.02 -10.08 20.45
C ILE A 10 -21.06 -10.39 19.37
N GLY A 11 -20.62 -11.05 18.29
CA GLY A 11 -21.46 -11.38 17.14
C GLY A 11 -21.62 -10.25 16.12
N SER A 12 -21.11 -9.05 16.39
CA SER A 12 -21.07 -7.97 15.40
C SER A 12 -19.93 -8.15 14.40
N THR A 13 -20.17 -7.72 13.17
CA THR A 13 -19.13 -7.49 12.15
C THR A 13 -18.93 -5.99 11.96
N PHE A 14 -17.67 -5.56 11.81
CA PHE A 14 -17.30 -4.18 11.56
C PHE A 14 -16.37 -4.11 10.35
N ASN A 15 -16.76 -3.31 9.36
CA ASN A 15 -15.86 -2.91 8.29
C ASN A 15 -14.83 -1.92 8.84
N ILE A 16 -13.57 -2.08 8.43
CA ILE A 16 -12.47 -1.18 8.81
C ILE A 16 -11.88 -0.62 7.52
N GLY A 17 -11.93 0.70 7.37
CA GLY A 17 -11.48 1.40 6.17
C GLY A 17 -10.97 2.80 6.48
N GLY A 18 -10.10 3.31 5.60
CA GLY A 18 -9.52 4.64 5.72
C GLY A 18 -10.26 5.75 4.96
N HIS A 19 -11.37 5.43 4.29
CA HIS A 19 -12.06 6.32 3.33
C HIS A 19 -11.16 6.85 2.21
N ASN A 20 -10.19 6.04 1.77
CA ASN A 20 -9.22 6.40 0.74
C ASN A 20 -9.44 5.51 -0.49
N GLU A 21 -10.21 6.01 -1.47
CA GLU A 21 -10.30 5.41 -2.79
C GLU A 21 -9.27 6.06 -3.71
N ILE A 22 -8.26 5.29 -4.12
CA ILE A 22 -7.12 5.81 -4.88
C ILE A 22 -6.78 4.81 -5.99
N GLN A 23 -6.49 5.30 -7.19
CA GLN A 23 -6.09 4.45 -8.30
C GLN A 23 -4.66 3.92 -8.09
N ASN A 24 -4.38 2.70 -8.56
CA ASN A 24 -3.04 2.11 -8.46
C ASN A 24 -1.94 3.04 -9.02
N ILE A 25 -2.22 3.73 -10.14
CA ILE A 25 -1.26 4.64 -10.76
C ILE A 25 -0.96 5.86 -9.88
N GLU A 26 -1.94 6.37 -9.14
CA GLU A 26 -1.75 7.49 -8.21
C GLU A 26 -0.89 7.08 -7.02
N VAL A 27 -1.09 5.85 -6.50
CA VAL A 27 -0.23 5.28 -5.45
C VAL A 27 1.22 5.19 -5.92
N VAL A 28 1.45 4.62 -7.11
CA VAL A 28 2.81 4.47 -7.66
C VAL A 28 3.47 5.83 -7.88
N ASN A 29 2.75 6.80 -8.44
CA ASN A 29 3.27 8.16 -8.61
C ASN A 29 3.63 8.80 -7.26
N LYS A 30 2.80 8.64 -6.22
CA LYS A 30 3.09 9.18 -4.89
C LYS A 30 4.33 8.54 -4.26
N VAL A 31 4.54 7.24 -4.45
CA VAL A 31 5.76 6.56 -4.01
C VAL A 31 6.98 7.14 -4.73
N CYS A 32 6.92 7.32 -6.06
CA CYS A 32 8.00 7.90 -6.83
C CYS A 32 8.35 9.32 -6.37
N GLU A 33 7.34 10.18 -6.12
CA GLU A 33 7.55 11.53 -5.59
C GLU A 33 8.26 11.52 -4.24
N VAL A 34 7.78 10.70 -3.30
CA VAL A 34 8.40 10.61 -1.96
C VAL A 34 9.83 10.08 -2.05
N LEU A 35 10.10 9.13 -2.95
CA LEU A 35 11.46 8.61 -3.17
C LEU A 35 12.38 9.65 -3.82
N ASP A 36 11.91 10.41 -4.80
CA ASP A 36 12.67 11.51 -5.40
C ASP A 36 13.09 12.53 -4.34
N GLU A 37 12.24 12.79 -3.34
CA GLU A 37 12.53 13.68 -2.22
C GLU A 37 13.46 13.07 -1.16
N LEU A 38 13.22 11.83 -0.73
CA LEU A 38 13.92 11.21 0.39
C LEU A 38 15.23 10.50 0.00
N SER A 39 15.30 9.97 -1.22
CA SER A 39 16.44 9.21 -1.73
C SER A 39 16.53 9.36 -3.25
N PRO A 40 16.94 10.54 -3.76
CA PRO A 40 17.03 10.82 -5.19
C PRO A 40 17.73 9.71 -5.97
N SER A 41 17.24 9.44 -7.19
CA SER A 41 17.78 8.39 -8.06
C SER A 41 19.30 8.55 -8.26
N LYS A 42 20.01 7.43 -8.12
CA LYS A 42 21.44 7.30 -8.46
C LYS A 42 21.67 6.57 -9.78
N HIS A 43 20.59 6.13 -10.44
CA HIS A 43 20.66 5.40 -11.70
C HIS A 43 21.00 6.34 -12.85
N LYS A 44 21.98 5.96 -13.67
CA LYS A 44 22.40 6.76 -14.82
C LYS A 44 21.24 6.90 -15.81
N GLY A 45 20.89 8.15 -16.13
CA GLY A 45 19.84 8.47 -17.08
C GLY A 45 18.42 8.52 -16.49
N ILE A 46 18.25 8.27 -15.18
CA ILE A 46 16.95 8.38 -14.50
C ILE A 46 17.02 9.56 -13.54
N LYS A 47 16.27 10.62 -13.85
CA LYS A 47 16.19 11.83 -13.02
C LYS A 47 15.07 11.72 -11.98
N HIS A 48 13.97 11.06 -12.34
CA HIS A 48 12.79 10.87 -11.51
C HIS A 48 12.36 9.41 -11.52
N TYR A 49 12.00 8.83 -10.36
CA TYR A 49 11.61 7.41 -10.28
C TYR A 49 10.39 7.06 -11.15
N ARG A 50 9.52 8.02 -11.45
CA ARG A 50 8.37 7.81 -12.35
C ARG A 50 8.77 7.37 -13.77
N GLU A 51 10.00 7.64 -14.19
CA GLU A 51 10.54 7.18 -15.48
C GLU A 51 10.71 5.65 -15.55
N LEU A 52 10.63 4.96 -14.41
CA LEU A 52 10.66 3.49 -14.32
C LEU A 52 9.28 2.84 -14.46
N ILE A 53 8.19 3.63 -14.52
CA ILE A 53 6.83 3.09 -14.64
C ILE A 53 6.66 2.43 -16.01
N THR A 54 6.27 1.15 -15.99
CA THR A 54 5.97 0.38 -17.21
C THR A 54 4.58 -0.22 -17.09
N PHE A 55 3.76 -0.06 -18.14
CA PHE A 55 2.47 -0.73 -18.24
C PHE A 55 2.67 -2.15 -18.76
N VAL A 56 1.95 -3.09 -18.15
CA VAL A 56 1.99 -4.52 -18.50
C VAL A 56 0.57 -5.02 -18.70
N ASP A 57 0.42 -6.19 -19.31
CA ASP A 57 -0.89 -6.83 -19.47
C ASP A 57 -1.65 -6.93 -18.16
N ASP A 58 -2.96 -6.78 -18.20
CA ASP A 58 -3.79 -6.82 -16.99
C ASP A 58 -3.83 -8.23 -16.36
N ARG A 59 -4.19 -8.30 -15.07
CA ARG A 59 -4.38 -9.57 -14.36
C ARG A 59 -5.72 -10.19 -14.75
N ALA A 60 -5.73 -11.49 -15.08
CA ALA A 60 -6.99 -12.21 -15.26
C ALA A 60 -7.85 -12.15 -13.99
N GLY A 61 -9.11 -11.74 -14.11
CA GLY A 61 -10.02 -11.58 -12.96
C GLY A 61 -9.68 -10.38 -12.06
N HIS A 62 -9.11 -9.30 -12.60
CA HIS A 62 -8.81 -8.10 -11.83
C HIS A 62 -10.08 -7.36 -11.39
N ASP A 63 -10.41 -7.44 -10.11
CA ASP A 63 -11.38 -6.55 -9.47
C ASP A 63 -10.88 -5.10 -9.50
N LYS A 64 -11.64 -4.23 -10.18
CA LYS A 64 -11.19 -2.87 -10.51
C LYS A 64 -11.35 -1.85 -9.39
N ARG A 65 -12.23 -2.12 -8.42
CA ARG A 65 -12.56 -1.18 -7.35
C ARG A 65 -12.95 -1.92 -6.09
N TYR A 66 -12.30 -1.55 -5.00
CA TYR A 66 -12.74 -1.86 -3.65
C TYR A 66 -12.96 -0.55 -2.92
N ALA A 67 -14.12 -0.44 -2.27
CA ALA A 67 -14.46 0.68 -1.41
C ALA A 67 -15.16 0.10 -0.17
N ILE A 68 -14.76 0.58 0.99
CA ILE A 68 -15.29 0.11 2.27
C ILE A 68 -16.06 1.25 2.91
N ASP A 69 -17.32 0.98 3.24
CA ASP A 69 -18.10 1.81 4.14
C ASP A 69 -17.75 1.43 5.59
N ALA A 70 -17.10 2.35 6.30
CA ALA A 70 -16.69 2.20 7.70
C ALA A 70 -17.57 3.02 8.67
N THR A 71 -18.76 3.47 8.23
CA THR A 71 -19.69 4.28 9.05
C THR A 71 -20.04 3.58 10.37
N LYS A 72 -20.31 2.27 10.32
CA LYS A 72 -20.69 1.50 11.52
C LYS A 72 -19.65 1.56 12.65
N ILE A 73 -18.37 1.41 12.33
CA ILE A 73 -17.32 1.42 13.36
C ILE A 73 -17.05 2.84 13.87
N ALA A 74 -17.23 3.84 13.02
CA ALA A 74 -17.17 5.24 13.42
C ALA A 74 -18.31 5.59 14.39
N ASP A 75 -19.55 5.20 14.08
CA ASP A 75 -20.71 5.53 14.90
C ASP A 75 -20.76 4.74 16.21
N GLU A 76 -20.53 3.42 16.16
CA GLU A 76 -20.69 2.56 17.35
C GLU A 76 -19.46 2.57 18.27
N LEU A 77 -18.26 2.68 17.70
CA LEU A 77 -17.01 2.58 18.47
C LEU A 77 -16.19 3.88 18.47
N ASN A 78 -16.68 4.95 17.85
CA ASN A 78 -15.96 6.22 17.71
C ASN A 78 -14.54 6.05 17.14
N TRP A 79 -14.38 5.10 16.21
CA TRP A 79 -13.10 4.80 15.59
C TRP A 79 -12.99 5.49 14.23
N ILE A 80 -11.90 6.21 14.04
CA ILE A 80 -11.50 6.82 12.76
C ILE A 80 -10.00 6.57 12.54
N PRO A 81 -9.53 6.51 11.28
CA PRO A 81 -8.10 6.42 11.00
C PRO A 81 -7.35 7.67 11.51
N GLU A 82 -6.19 7.47 12.11
CA GLU A 82 -5.32 8.57 12.57
C GLU A 82 -4.45 9.15 11.44
N GLU A 83 -4.25 8.39 10.36
CA GLU A 83 -3.40 8.77 9.23
C GLU A 83 -4.24 9.03 7.98
N THR A 84 -3.82 10.00 7.17
CA THR A 84 -4.28 10.10 5.78
C THR A 84 -3.42 9.20 4.88
N PHE A 85 -3.84 9.03 3.62
CA PHE A 85 -3.01 8.30 2.66
C PHE A 85 -1.61 8.94 2.51
N GLU A 86 -1.54 10.28 2.42
CA GLU A 86 -0.31 11.03 2.20
C GLU A 86 0.67 10.88 3.38
N THR A 87 0.17 10.95 4.62
CA THR A 87 1.03 10.79 5.79
C THR A 87 1.49 9.34 5.93
N GLY A 88 0.59 8.38 5.70
CA GLY A 88 0.87 6.95 5.77
C GLY A 88 1.88 6.47 4.72
N ILE A 89 1.71 6.86 3.45
CA ILE A 89 2.61 6.41 2.38
C ILE A 89 4.02 6.97 2.56
N ARG A 90 4.14 8.22 3.02
CA ARG A 90 5.44 8.83 3.31
C ARG A 90 6.16 8.11 4.46
N LYS A 91 5.45 7.80 5.55
CA LYS A 91 6.00 7.01 6.67
C LYS A 91 6.41 5.62 6.21
N THR A 92 5.60 4.99 5.34
CA THR A 92 5.89 3.67 4.77
C THR A 92 7.18 3.69 3.96
N VAL A 93 7.32 4.59 2.98
CA VAL A 93 8.54 4.71 2.16
C VAL A 93 9.78 4.94 3.04
N LYS A 94 9.66 5.85 4.01
CA LYS A 94 10.75 6.12 4.97
C LYS A 94 11.14 4.85 5.75
N TRP A 95 10.17 4.10 6.26
CA TRP A 95 10.43 2.87 6.98
C TRP A 95 11.21 1.86 6.13
N TYR A 96 10.84 1.66 4.86
CA TYR A 96 11.58 0.75 3.97
C TYR A 96 13.01 1.22 3.70
N LEU A 97 13.26 2.52 3.57
CA LEU A 97 14.61 3.07 3.40
C LEU A 97 15.49 2.86 4.64
N GLU A 98 14.90 2.89 5.83
CA GLU A 98 15.58 2.75 7.12
C GLU A 98 15.74 1.29 7.58
N ASN A 99 14.99 0.34 7.01
CA ASN A 99 14.93 -1.05 7.46
C ASN A 99 15.40 -2.04 6.37
N LYS A 100 16.53 -1.74 5.72
CA LYS A 100 17.07 -2.56 4.62
C LYS A 100 17.40 -3.99 5.04
N ASP A 101 18.00 -4.18 6.21
CA ASP A 101 18.33 -5.52 6.72
C ASP A 101 17.08 -6.41 6.86
N TRP A 102 15.93 -5.83 7.20
CA TRP A 102 14.67 -6.56 7.23
C TRP A 102 14.23 -6.95 5.82
N CYS A 103 14.33 -6.02 4.86
CA CYS A 103 13.98 -6.26 3.46
C CYS A 103 14.83 -7.38 2.84
N GLU A 104 16.13 -7.40 3.14
CA GLU A 104 17.05 -8.43 2.65
C GLU A 104 16.68 -9.82 3.20
N ARG A 105 16.39 -9.92 4.50
CA ARG A 105 15.97 -11.19 5.12
C ARG A 105 14.64 -11.73 4.59
N VAL A 106 13.70 -10.89 4.18
CA VAL A 106 12.44 -11.40 3.60
C VAL A 106 12.59 -11.83 2.14
N GLN A 107 13.66 -11.41 1.47
CA GLN A 107 13.94 -11.76 0.07
C GLN A 107 14.87 -12.98 -0.06
N ASP A 108 15.54 -13.41 1.02
CA ASP A 108 16.51 -14.50 0.98
C ASP A 108 15.90 -15.89 0.68
N GLY A 109 14.60 -16.07 0.95
CA GLY A 109 13.86 -17.30 0.75
C GLY A 109 12.92 -17.23 -0.45
N THR A 110 13.27 -17.88 -1.56
CA THR A 110 12.41 -18.26 -2.71
C THR A 110 11.83 -17.16 -3.61
N TYR A 111 11.78 -15.89 -3.21
CA TYR A 111 11.19 -14.83 -4.03
C TYR A 111 12.20 -14.23 -5.03
N GLN A 112 12.07 -14.61 -6.31
CA GLN A 112 13.00 -14.21 -7.37
C GLN A 112 12.64 -12.89 -8.08
N GLY A 113 11.63 -12.15 -7.58
CA GLY A 113 11.16 -10.91 -8.24
C GLY A 113 10.48 -11.11 -9.60
N GLN A 114 10.24 -12.36 -10.00
CA GLN A 114 9.53 -12.70 -11.22
C GLN A 114 8.04 -12.39 -11.12
N ARG A 115 7.43 -11.99 -12.24
CA ARG A 115 5.98 -11.75 -12.31
C ARG A 115 5.23 -13.06 -12.04
N LEU A 116 4.44 -13.08 -10.98
CA LEU A 116 3.56 -14.21 -10.64
C LEU A 116 2.15 -14.02 -11.24
N GLY A 117 1.41 -15.11 -11.39
CA GLY A 117 0.02 -15.07 -11.87
C GLY A 117 -0.15 -14.88 -13.38
N VAL A 118 0.91 -15.09 -14.17
CA VAL A 118 0.82 -15.15 -15.64
C VAL A 118 0.31 -16.53 -16.04
N ILE A 119 -0.76 -16.58 -16.84
CA ILE A 119 -1.21 -17.83 -17.46
C ILE A 119 -0.18 -18.20 -18.52
N LYS A 120 0.54 -19.31 -18.32
CA LYS A 120 1.40 -19.86 -19.38
C LYS A 120 0.48 -20.31 -20.52
N GLN A 121 0.69 -19.76 -21.71
CA GLN A 121 0.09 -20.27 -22.94
C GLN A 121 0.64 -21.66 -23.26
#